data_AF-A0AA96RG18-F1
#
_entry.id   AF-A0AA96RG18-F1
#
_cell.length_a   1.000
_cell.length_b   1.000
_cell.length_c   1.000
_cell.angle_alpha   90.00
_cell.angle_beta   90.00
_cell.angle_gamma   90.00
#
_symmetry.space_group_name_H-M   'P 1'
#
loop_
_entity.id
_entity.type
_entity.pdbx_description
1 polymer ?
#
loop_
_entity_poly.entity_id
_entity_poly.type
_entity_poly.pdbx_seq_one_letter_code
_entity_poly.pdbx_strand_id
1 'polypeptide(L)'
;MAEHGTCTDRYGTKARSGQINVIKINNTDDNLRNQTHQYLESMTWIDDVTRNCILKCLRYYRKAILQKGNEIDSAYLFLWIALESIGGSILGEKSYPKCRKCKKTIEGCIHCGEDTSYNPSEKSLIKELLTEKLKITTKTKFDKWYGSRSALVHSGKAIEVVDYNRIVIHYNEIEKIIPIVINKILNKKRLPSQITNEETLSYWGFTRPKE
;
A
#
# COMPACT_ATOMS: atom_id res chain seq x y z
N MET A 1 -3.43 6.37 36.17
CA MET A 1 -3.68 7.77 35.81
C MET A 1 -2.41 8.28 35.16
N ALA A 2 -2.43 8.70 33.90
CA ALA A 2 -1.26 9.26 33.24
C ALA A 2 -1.35 10.78 33.30
N GLU A 3 -0.41 11.42 33.99
CA GLU A 3 -0.34 12.88 34.12
C GLU A 3 0.13 13.50 32.80
N HIS A 4 -0.61 14.50 32.33
CA HIS A 4 -0.31 15.19 31.07
C HIS A 4 0.86 16.15 31.25
N GLY A 5 2.04 15.81 30.72
CA GLY A 5 3.14 16.75 30.56
C GLY A 5 2.88 17.70 29.38
N THR A 6 2.84 19.01 29.63
CA THR A 6 2.79 20.04 28.59
C THR A 6 4.19 20.28 28.02
N CYS A 7 4.37 20.08 26.71
CA CYS A 7 5.60 20.42 26.00
C CYS A 7 5.47 21.80 25.32
N THR A 8 6.42 22.70 25.56
CA THR A 8 6.51 24.03 24.95
C THR A 8 7.72 24.08 24.01
N ASP A 9 7.62 24.86 22.93
CA ASP A 9 8.79 25.14 22.10
C ASP A 9 9.81 26.03 22.82
N ARG A 10 10.98 26.24 22.20
CA ARG A 10 12.06 27.09 22.74
C ARG A 10 11.67 28.58 22.91
N TYR A 11 10.49 28.98 22.44
CA TYR A 11 9.96 30.34 22.54
C TYR A 11 8.81 30.45 23.55
N GLY A 12 8.53 29.38 24.32
CA GLY A 12 7.45 29.36 25.30
C GLY A 12 6.07 29.20 24.68
N THR A 13 5.96 28.98 23.36
CA THR A 13 4.69 28.68 22.71
C THR A 13 4.30 27.26 23.07
N LYS A 14 3.08 27.06 23.57
CA LYS A 14 2.52 25.70 23.71
C LYS A 14 2.51 25.06 22.32
N ALA A 15 3.37 24.06 22.11
CA ALA A 15 3.26 23.21 20.94
C ALA A 15 1.83 22.65 20.94
N ARG A 16 1.14 22.66 19.79
CA ARG A 16 -0.20 22.09 19.66
C ARG A 16 -0.17 20.70 20.30
N SER A 17 -0.76 20.59 21.49
CA SER A 17 -0.87 19.34 22.21
C SER A 17 -1.86 18.49 21.43
N GLY A 18 -1.34 17.68 20.50
CA GLY A 18 -2.14 16.65 19.86
C GLY A 18 -2.57 15.67 20.94
N GLN A 19 -3.86 15.65 21.27
CA GLN A 19 -4.43 14.51 21.95
C GLN A 19 -4.28 13.33 20.99
N ILE A 20 -3.31 12.47 21.25
CA ILE A 20 -3.30 11.13 20.67
C ILE A 20 -4.40 10.39 21.43
N ASN A 21 -5.60 10.35 20.86
CA ASN A 21 -6.59 9.38 21.26
C ASN A 21 -5.98 8.01 20.95
N VAL A 22 -5.38 7.39 21.97
CA VAL A 22 -5.01 5.98 21.92
C VAL A 22 -6.32 5.23 21.89
N ILE A 23 -6.87 5.03 20.69
CA ILE A 23 -7.96 4.11 20.46
C ILE A 23 -7.45 2.79 21.01
N LYS A 24 -8.03 2.33 22.13
CA LYS A 24 -7.89 0.93 22.54
C LYS A 24 -8.36 0.13 21.33
N ILE A 25 -7.42 -0.46 20.62
CA ILE A 25 -7.68 -1.45 19.58
C ILE A 25 -8.32 -2.60 20.34
N ASN A 26 -9.64 -2.55 20.53
CA ASN A 26 -10.40 -3.70 20.99
C ASN A 26 -10.04 -4.84 20.06
N ASN A 27 -9.70 -5.97 20.66
CA ASN A 27 -9.19 -7.18 20.02
C ASN A 27 -9.80 -7.36 18.62
N THR A 28 -8.93 -7.09 17.65
CA THR A 28 -8.83 -7.67 16.31
C THR A 28 -10.06 -8.41 15.80
N ASP A 29 -10.58 -7.92 14.68
CA ASP A 29 -11.24 -8.74 13.66
C ASP A 29 -10.39 -10.00 13.40
N ASP A 30 -10.83 -11.15 13.95
CA ASP A 30 -10.12 -12.43 13.86
C ASP A 30 -9.87 -12.83 12.41
N ASN A 31 -10.73 -12.41 11.49
CA ASN A 31 -10.57 -12.64 10.07
C ASN A 31 -9.33 -11.91 9.52
N LEU A 32 -9.16 -10.63 9.87
CA LEU A 32 -7.99 -9.84 9.46
C LEU A 32 -6.69 -10.40 10.05
N ARG A 33 -6.74 -10.90 11.29
CA ARG A 33 -5.60 -11.57 11.93
C ARG A 33 -5.24 -12.86 11.19
N ASN A 34 -6.21 -13.72 10.93
CA ASN A 34 -6.02 -15.00 10.23
C ASN A 34 -5.50 -14.78 8.81
N GLN A 35 -6.08 -13.83 8.08
CA GLN A 35 -5.65 -13.48 6.73
C GLN A 35 -4.21 -12.93 6.71
N THR A 36 -3.86 -12.06 7.67
CA THR A 36 -2.48 -11.56 7.80
C THR A 36 -1.52 -12.70 8.10
N HIS A 37 -1.90 -13.64 8.98
CA HIS A 37 -1.09 -14.79 9.33
C HIS A 37 -0.82 -15.69 8.11
N GLN A 38 -1.87 -16.05 7.36
CA GLN A 38 -1.74 -16.83 6.12
C GLN A 38 -0.80 -16.15 5.10
N TYR A 39 -0.85 -14.83 4.99
CA TYR A 39 0.09 -14.11 4.13
C TYR A 39 1.53 -14.23 4.63
N LEU A 40 1.77 -14.08 5.93
CA LEU A 40 3.09 -14.19 6.55
C LEU A 40 3.70 -15.58 6.37
N GLU A 41 2.96 -16.64 6.65
CA GLU A 41 3.40 -18.03 6.43
C GLU A 41 3.84 -18.26 4.99
N SER A 42 3.17 -17.58 4.06
CA SER A 42 3.37 -17.77 2.64
C SER A 42 4.46 -16.91 1.99
N MET A 43 5.08 -16.02 2.78
CA MET A 43 6.12 -15.08 2.37
C MET A 43 7.54 -15.60 2.64
N THR A 44 7.70 -16.83 3.15
CA THR A 44 9.01 -17.47 3.40
C THR A 44 9.88 -17.60 2.15
N TRP A 45 9.28 -17.50 0.96
CA TRP A 45 9.93 -17.82 -0.33
C TRP A 45 9.88 -16.67 -1.33
N ILE A 46 9.88 -15.43 -0.84
CA ILE A 46 9.81 -14.20 -1.65
C ILE A 46 11.04 -13.34 -1.36
N ASP A 47 11.57 -12.67 -2.38
CA ASP A 47 12.70 -11.77 -2.23
C ASP A 47 12.42 -10.67 -1.18
N ASP A 48 13.48 -10.25 -0.49
CA ASP A 48 13.38 -9.33 0.64
C ASP A 48 12.70 -7.99 0.28
N VAL A 49 12.89 -7.50 -0.95
CA VAL A 49 12.28 -6.25 -1.42
C VAL A 49 10.77 -6.43 -1.53
N THR A 50 10.31 -7.45 -2.27
CA THR A 50 8.89 -7.77 -2.42
C THR A 50 8.25 -8.08 -1.06
N ARG A 51 8.92 -8.86 -0.21
CA ARG A 51 8.45 -9.18 1.15
C ARG A 51 8.24 -7.91 1.97
N ASN A 52 9.22 -7.02 2.01
CA ASN A 52 9.13 -5.76 2.76
C ASN A 52 8.01 -4.85 2.23
N CYS A 53 7.79 -4.81 0.92
CA CYS A 53 6.67 -4.09 0.30
C CYS A 53 5.31 -4.65 0.75
N ILE A 54 5.15 -5.99 0.75
CA ILE A 54 3.91 -6.64 1.20
C ILE A 54 3.67 -6.40 2.70
N LEU A 55 4.71 -6.50 3.54
CA LEU A 55 4.59 -6.24 4.98
C LEU A 55 4.18 -4.81 5.29
N LYS A 56 4.77 -3.82 4.60
CA LYS A 56 4.36 -2.42 4.71
C LYS A 56 2.91 -2.23 4.24
N CYS A 57 2.53 -2.84 3.11
CA CYS A 57 1.16 -2.85 2.61
C CYS A 57 0.17 -3.35 3.69
N LEU A 58 0.44 -4.51 4.28
CA LEU A 58 -0.40 -5.09 5.34
C LEU A 58 -0.50 -4.20 6.57
N ARG A 59 0.61 -3.56 6.98
CA ARG A 59 0.63 -2.64 8.12
C ARG A 59 -0.34 -1.48 7.91
N TYR A 60 -0.32 -0.85 6.74
CA TYR A 60 -1.19 0.29 6.44
C TYR A 60 -2.63 -0.14 6.14
N TYR A 61 -2.83 -1.30 5.51
CA TYR A 61 -4.15 -1.89 5.32
C TYR A 61 -4.87 -2.12 6.65
N ARG A 62 -4.18 -2.71 7.64
CA ARG A 62 -4.73 -2.91 8.99
C ARG A 62 -5.05 -1.58 9.67
N LYS A 63 -4.18 -0.57 9.54
CA LYS A 63 -4.44 0.78 10.06
C LYS A 63 -5.71 1.40 9.45
N ALA A 64 -5.91 1.24 8.14
CA ALA A 64 -7.09 1.76 7.45
C ALA A 64 -8.39 1.14 8.00
N ILE A 65 -8.43 -0.19 8.13
CA ILE A 65 -9.61 -0.91 8.63
C ILE A 65 -9.97 -0.44 10.05
N LEU A 66 -8.95 -0.28 10.92
CA LEU A 66 -9.15 0.18 12.30
C LEU A 66 -9.64 1.64 12.38
N GLN A 67 -9.33 2.46 11.37
CA GLN A 67 -9.68 3.88 11.30
C GLN A 67 -11.04 4.13 10.64
N LYS A 68 -11.55 3.18 9.84
CA LYS A 68 -12.76 3.32 9.00
C LYS A 68 -13.98 3.89 9.75
N GLY A 69 -14.18 3.48 11.01
CA GLY A 69 -15.34 3.87 11.82
C GLY A 69 -15.28 5.29 12.39
N ASN A 70 -14.10 5.92 12.45
CA ASN A 70 -13.91 7.22 13.12
C ASN A 70 -13.43 8.32 12.17
N GLU A 71 -12.55 7.99 11.21
CA GLU A 71 -11.91 8.96 10.31
C GLU A 71 -11.74 8.33 8.92
N ILE A 72 -12.77 8.43 8.06
CA ILE A 72 -12.77 7.75 6.75
C ILE A 72 -11.73 8.34 5.78
N ASP A 73 -11.41 9.62 5.90
CA ASP A 73 -10.38 10.32 5.14
C ASP A 73 -8.98 9.79 5.48
N SER A 74 -8.66 9.71 6.77
CA SER A 74 -7.44 9.06 7.28
C SER A 74 -7.38 7.59 6.83
N ALA A 75 -8.49 6.85 6.99
CA ALA A 75 -8.59 5.44 6.57
C ALA A 75 -8.33 5.28 5.06
N TYR A 76 -8.89 6.16 4.23
CA TYR A 76 -8.69 6.17 2.79
C TYR A 76 -7.23 6.47 2.41
N LEU A 77 -6.58 7.42 3.07
CA LEU A 77 -5.16 7.69 2.87
C LEU A 77 -4.28 6.49 3.29
N PHE A 78 -4.63 5.78 4.35
CA PHE A 78 -3.91 4.56 4.74
C PHE A 78 -4.03 3.45 3.69
N LEU A 79 -5.20 3.27 3.04
CA LEU A 79 -5.32 2.34 1.91
C LEU A 79 -4.44 2.76 0.72
N TRP A 80 -4.30 4.06 0.47
CA TRP A 80 -3.38 4.57 -0.56
C TRP A 80 -1.93 4.28 -0.25
N ILE A 81 -1.49 4.54 0.98
CA ILE A 81 -0.11 4.22 1.39
C ILE A 81 0.13 2.70 1.30
N ALA A 82 -0.87 1.88 1.61
CA ALA A 82 -0.78 0.43 1.43
C ALA A 82 -0.57 0.05 -0.05
N LEU A 83 -1.32 0.66 -0.96
CA LEU A 83 -1.16 0.49 -2.40
C LEU A 83 0.21 1.00 -2.90
N GLU A 84 0.63 2.21 -2.53
CA GLU A 84 1.93 2.78 -2.91
C GLU A 84 3.08 1.88 -2.43
N SER A 85 2.99 1.36 -1.21
CA SER A 85 3.98 0.43 -0.63
C SER A 85 4.13 -0.85 -1.46
N ILE A 86 3.03 -1.43 -1.95
CA ILE A 86 3.08 -2.65 -2.75
C ILE A 86 3.47 -2.39 -4.20
N GLY A 87 3.22 -1.18 -4.72
CA GLY A 87 3.77 -0.71 -6.00
C GLY A 87 5.29 -0.78 -6.04
N GLY A 88 5.96 -0.62 -4.90
CA GLY A 88 7.41 -0.81 -4.78
C GLY A 88 7.91 -2.22 -5.13
N SER A 89 7.07 -3.24 -5.18
CA SER A 89 7.48 -4.62 -5.50
C SER A 89 7.91 -4.83 -6.96
N ILE A 90 7.78 -3.80 -7.80
CA ILE A 90 8.27 -3.79 -9.18
C ILE A 90 9.50 -2.88 -9.35
N LEU A 91 10.01 -2.29 -8.26
CA LEU A 91 11.31 -1.60 -8.25
C LEU A 91 12.42 -2.61 -8.59
N GLY A 92 13.30 -2.24 -9.52
CA GLY A 92 14.35 -3.10 -10.08
C GLY A 92 14.21 -3.34 -11.58
N GLU A 93 13.05 -3.07 -12.17
CA GLU A 93 12.87 -3.01 -13.62
C GLU A 93 13.21 -1.60 -14.13
N LYS A 94 14.17 -1.48 -15.07
CA LYS A 94 14.50 -0.20 -15.70
C LYS A 94 13.26 0.35 -16.40
N SER A 95 12.84 1.55 -16.00
CA SER A 95 11.72 2.25 -16.63
C SER A 95 12.24 3.24 -17.64
N TYR A 96 11.57 3.32 -18.79
CA TYR A 96 12.00 4.12 -19.92
C TYR A 96 10.87 5.01 -20.44
N PRO A 97 11.17 6.24 -20.89
CA PRO A 97 10.16 7.13 -21.42
C PRO A 97 9.54 6.54 -22.69
N LYS A 98 8.22 6.68 -22.86
CA LYS A 98 7.51 6.24 -24.08
C LYS A 98 7.15 7.46 -24.93
N CYS A 99 7.37 7.37 -26.24
CA CYS A 99 6.96 8.41 -27.17
C CYS A 99 5.45 8.66 -27.11
N ARG A 100 5.03 9.92 -26.99
CA ARG A 100 3.60 10.27 -26.87
C ARG A 100 2.79 9.87 -28.11
N LYS A 101 3.39 9.91 -29.31
CA LYS A 101 2.74 9.60 -30.59
C LYS A 101 2.73 8.10 -30.87
N CYS A 102 3.90 7.48 -31.01
CA CYS A 102 4.01 6.09 -31.46
C CYS A 102 4.08 5.06 -30.32
N LYS A 103 4.11 5.49 -29.06
CA LYS A 103 4.18 4.63 -27.85
C LYS A 103 5.42 3.74 -27.73
N LYS A 104 6.39 3.84 -28.65
CA LYS A 104 7.68 3.16 -28.56
C LYS A 104 8.47 3.65 -27.36
N THR A 105 9.16 2.72 -26.71
CA THR A 105 10.12 2.99 -25.65
C THR A 105 11.34 3.71 -26.22
N ILE A 106 11.80 4.74 -25.51
CA ILE A 106 13.02 5.48 -25.81
C ILE A 106 14.03 4.99 -24.77
N GLU A 107 15.00 4.19 -25.20
CA GLU A 107 16.00 3.60 -24.28
C GLU A 107 17.27 4.45 -24.23
N GLY A 108 17.65 5.08 -25.34
CA GLY A 108 18.82 5.96 -25.45
C GLY A 108 18.46 7.38 -25.92
N CYS A 109 19.26 8.35 -25.50
CA CYS A 109 19.18 9.72 -25.98
C CYS A 109 19.50 9.77 -27.48
N ILE A 110 18.65 10.42 -28.29
CA ILE A 110 18.85 10.53 -29.74
C ILE A 110 20.11 11.31 -30.14
N HIS A 111 20.70 12.09 -29.21
CA HIS A 111 21.87 12.92 -29.47
C HIS A 111 23.17 12.29 -28.96
N CYS A 112 23.19 11.73 -27.75
CA CYS A 112 24.40 11.20 -27.12
C CYS A 112 24.39 9.67 -26.89
N GLY A 113 23.27 8.99 -27.11
CA GLY A 113 23.13 7.54 -26.88
C GLY A 113 23.03 7.11 -25.41
N GLU A 114 23.10 8.04 -24.46
CA GLU A 114 23.03 7.73 -23.02
C GLU A 114 21.70 7.10 -22.62
N ASP A 115 21.76 6.20 -21.62
CA ASP A 115 20.61 5.51 -21.04
C ASP A 115 19.60 6.52 -20.47
N THR A 116 18.36 6.47 -20.97
CA THR A 116 17.27 7.38 -20.56
C THR A 116 16.40 6.81 -19.45
N SER A 117 16.85 5.73 -18.81
CA SER A 117 16.13 5.13 -17.69
C SER A 117 15.90 6.13 -16.56
N TYR A 118 14.75 5.98 -15.90
CA TYR A 118 14.37 6.81 -14.75
C TYR A 118 13.75 5.95 -13.66
N ASN A 119 13.73 6.49 -12.45
CA ASN A 119 12.99 5.92 -11.34
C ASN A 119 11.53 6.39 -11.40
N PRO A 120 10.57 5.51 -11.72
CA PRO A 120 9.16 5.90 -11.80
C PRO A 120 8.61 6.28 -10.41
N SER A 121 7.71 7.27 -10.40
CA SER A 121 6.99 7.66 -9.18
C SER A 121 6.14 6.51 -8.62
N GLU A 122 5.87 6.52 -7.31
CA GLU A 122 5.00 5.53 -6.65
C GLU A 122 3.63 5.40 -7.33
N LYS A 123 3.04 6.52 -7.76
CA LYS A 123 1.80 6.55 -8.56
C LYS A 123 1.94 5.74 -9.85
N SER A 124 3.02 5.95 -10.60
CA SER A 124 3.26 5.24 -11.86
C SER A 124 3.43 3.74 -11.61
N LEU A 125 4.20 3.39 -10.58
CA LEU A 125 4.45 2.00 -10.19
C LEU A 125 3.15 1.27 -9.84
N ILE A 126 2.33 1.84 -8.96
CA ILE A 126 1.08 1.20 -8.56
C ILE A 126 0.05 1.16 -9.70
N LYS A 127 0.03 2.19 -10.57
CA LYS A 127 -0.82 2.19 -11.76
C LYS A 127 -0.46 1.03 -12.68
N GLU A 128 0.81 0.91 -13.03
CA GLU A 128 1.32 -0.16 -13.89
C GLU A 128 1.05 -1.54 -13.27
N LEU A 129 1.33 -1.69 -11.98
CA LEU A 129 1.08 -2.92 -11.24
C LEU A 129 -0.40 -3.34 -11.34
N LEU A 130 -1.34 -2.44 -11.04
CA LEU A 130 -2.76 -2.77 -10.98
C LEU A 130 -3.41 -2.92 -12.35
N THR A 131 -3.04 -2.10 -13.34
CA THR A 131 -3.72 -2.07 -14.65
C THR A 131 -3.04 -2.93 -15.71
N GLU A 132 -1.71 -3.02 -15.70
CA GLU A 132 -0.95 -3.71 -16.76
C GLU A 132 -0.47 -5.07 -16.29
N LYS A 133 0.24 -5.15 -15.16
CA LYS A 133 0.85 -6.40 -14.68
C LYS A 133 -0.16 -7.36 -14.08
N LEU A 134 -1.03 -6.90 -13.18
CA LEU A 134 -1.99 -7.75 -12.47
C LEU A 134 -3.39 -7.74 -13.10
N LYS A 135 -3.70 -6.74 -13.93
CA LYS A 135 -4.99 -6.54 -14.61
C LYS A 135 -6.19 -6.63 -13.67
N ILE A 136 -6.07 -6.01 -12.49
CA ILE A 136 -7.10 -6.03 -11.43
C ILE A 136 -8.12 -4.89 -11.63
N THR A 137 -7.70 -3.80 -12.24
CA THR A 137 -8.54 -2.62 -12.48
C THR A 137 -8.25 -2.01 -13.84
N THR A 138 -9.10 -1.07 -14.28
CA THR A 138 -8.87 -0.32 -15.52
C THR A 138 -8.13 0.98 -15.24
N LYS A 139 -7.44 1.50 -16.27
CA LYS A 139 -6.79 2.82 -16.21
C LYS A 139 -7.76 3.93 -15.79
N THR A 140 -8.96 3.93 -16.37
CA THR A 140 -10.01 4.91 -16.05
C THR A 140 -10.44 4.83 -14.58
N LYS A 141 -10.59 3.63 -14.04
CA LYS A 141 -10.97 3.44 -12.64
C LYS A 141 -9.86 3.86 -11.68
N PHE A 142 -8.61 3.49 -11.98
CA PHE A 142 -7.45 3.95 -11.22
C PHE A 142 -7.35 5.49 -11.21
N ASP A 143 -7.52 6.14 -12.36
CA ASP A 143 -7.43 7.60 -12.48
C ASP A 143 -8.55 8.30 -11.67
N LYS A 144 -9.74 7.70 -11.53
CA LYS A 144 -10.80 8.19 -10.63
C LYS A 144 -10.41 8.11 -9.15
N TRP A 145 -9.86 6.96 -8.71
CA TRP A 145 -9.38 6.83 -7.33
C TRP A 145 -8.27 7.86 -7.05
N TYR A 146 -7.31 7.97 -7.95
CA TYR A 146 -6.20 8.90 -7.78
C TYR A 146 -6.69 10.35 -7.75
N GLY A 147 -7.70 10.69 -8.56
CA GLY A 147 -8.34 12.00 -8.56
C GLY A 147 -8.89 12.38 -7.19
N SER A 148 -9.63 11.50 -6.51
CA SER A 148 -10.16 11.79 -5.17
C SER A 148 -9.06 11.86 -4.11
N ARG A 149 -8.01 11.05 -4.20
CA ARG A 149 -6.84 11.15 -3.30
C ARG A 149 -6.11 12.47 -3.49
N SER A 150 -5.90 12.87 -4.74
CA SER A 150 -5.26 14.15 -5.06
C SER A 150 -6.10 15.32 -4.54
N ALA A 151 -7.42 15.27 -4.70
CA ALA A 151 -8.32 16.26 -4.14
C ALA A 151 -8.17 16.31 -2.62
N LEU A 152 -8.29 15.17 -1.93
CA LEU A 152 -8.17 15.08 -0.47
C LEU A 152 -6.87 15.66 0.10
N VAL A 153 -5.72 15.40 -0.55
CA VAL A 153 -4.41 15.84 -0.06
C VAL A 153 -4.12 17.32 -0.38
N HIS A 154 -4.66 17.84 -1.50
CA HIS A 154 -4.32 19.16 -2.00
C HIS A 154 -5.45 20.19 -1.86
N SER A 155 -6.66 19.78 -1.47
CA SER A 155 -7.74 20.71 -1.15
C SER A 155 -7.43 21.39 0.18
N GLY A 156 -6.93 22.62 0.14
CA GLY A 156 -6.81 23.49 1.32
C GLY A 156 -8.16 23.95 1.91
N LYS A 157 -9.27 23.31 1.52
CA LYS A 157 -10.65 23.59 1.95
C LYS A 157 -11.22 22.35 2.64
N ALA A 158 -12.21 22.55 3.52
CA ALA A 158 -12.98 21.46 4.10
C ALA A 158 -13.60 20.58 3.00
N ILE A 159 -13.56 19.26 3.18
CA ILE A 159 -14.09 18.27 2.24
C ILE A 159 -15.60 18.49 2.10
N GLU A 160 -16.07 18.74 0.88
CA GLU A 160 -17.51 18.84 0.61
C GLU A 160 -18.18 17.46 0.72
N VAL A 161 -19.48 17.42 1.03
CA VAL A 161 -20.25 16.16 1.23
C VAL A 161 -20.18 15.23 -0.01
N VAL A 162 -20.13 15.80 -1.21
CA VAL A 162 -20.00 15.03 -2.46
C VAL A 162 -18.64 14.35 -2.56
N ASP A 163 -17.57 15.02 -2.13
CA ASP A 163 -16.22 14.45 -2.08
C ASP A 163 -16.11 13.37 -1.00
N TYR A 164 -16.80 13.55 0.13
CA TYR A 164 -16.89 12.53 1.17
C TYR A 164 -17.53 11.23 0.67
N ASN A 165 -18.69 11.30 0.00
CA ASN A 165 -19.35 10.11 -0.56
C ASN A 165 -18.48 9.40 -1.59
N ARG A 166 -17.75 10.16 -2.41
CA ARG A 166 -16.78 9.60 -3.37
C ARG A 166 -15.63 8.89 -2.66
N ILE A 167 -15.10 9.46 -1.58
CA ILE A 167 -14.07 8.83 -0.74
C ILE A 167 -14.58 7.52 -0.15
N VAL A 168 -15.79 7.47 0.40
CA VAL A 168 -16.39 6.24 0.95
C VAL A 168 -16.50 5.15 -0.11
N ILE A 169 -16.97 5.48 -1.32
CA ILE A 169 -17.06 4.53 -2.43
C ILE A 169 -15.67 4.00 -2.78
N HIS A 170 -14.72 4.90 -3.03
CA HIS A 170 -13.37 4.51 -3.42
C HIS A 170 -12.63 3.74 -2.32
N TYR A 171 -12.86 4.07 -1.05
CA TYR A 171 -12.35 3.32 0.09
C TYR A 171 -12.80 1.86 0.00
N ASN A 172 -14.11 1.61 -0.12
CA ASN A 172 -14.66 0.25 -0.14
C ASN A 172 -14.17 -0.55 -1.36
N GLU A 173 -13.93 0.12 -2.50
CA GLU A 173 -13.37 -0.53 -3.68
C GLU A 173 -11.91 -0.92 -3.48
N ILE A 174 -11.08 -0.02 -2.95
CA ILE A 174 -9.65 -0.28 -2.71
C ILE A 174 -9.47 -1.33 -1.60
N GLU A 175 -10.25 -1.25 -0.53
CA GLU A 175 -10.25 -2.19 0.60
C GLU A 175 -10.38 -3.64 0.14
N LYS A 176 -11.28 -3.89 -0.83
CA LYS A 176 -11.50 -5.22 -1.41
C LYS A 176 -10.36 -5.70 -2.31
N ILE A 177 -9.62 -4.77 -2.92
CA ILE A 177 -8.61 -5.07 -3.93
C ILE A 177 -7.26 -5.42 -3.31
N ILE A 178 -6.88 -4.79 -2.20
CA ILE A 178 -5.57 -5.02 -1.57
C ILE A 178 -5.29 -6.51 -1.31
N PRO A 179 -6.21 -7.29 -0.69
CA PRO A 179 -6.05 -8.74 -0.56
C PRO A 179 -5.78 -9.48 -1.87
N ILE A 180 -6.48 -9.09 -2.95
CA ILE A 180 -6.37 -9.70 -4.28
C ILE A 180 -5.01 -9.38 -4.89
N VAL A 181 -4.52 -8.15 -4.72
CA VAL A 181 -3.20 -7.71 -5.18
C VAL A 181 -2.11 -8.53 -4.52
N ILE A 182 -2.15 -8.64 -3.18
CA ILE A 182 -1.19 -9.42 -2.40
C ILE A 182 -1.18 -10.86 -2.90
N ASN A 183 -2.35 -11.51 -2.95
CA ASN A 183 -2.46 -12.89 -3.44
C ASN A 183 -1.89 -13.10 -4.84
N LYS A 184 -2.18 -12.20 -5.78
CA LYS A 184 -1.63 -12.30 -7.14
C LYS A 184 -0.12 -12.10 -7.19
N ILE A 185 0.45 -11.23 -6.36
CA ILE A 185 1.90 -11.05 -6.26
C ILE A 185 2.54 -12.30 -5.68
N LEU A 186 2.01 -12.81 -4.57
CA LEU A 186 2.46 -14.05 -3.96
C LEU A 186 2.45 -15.19 -4.99
N ASN A 187 1.35 -15.40 -5.72
CA ASN A 187 1.25 -16.46 -6.72
C ASN A 187 2.20 -16.28 -7.92
N LYS A 188 2.55 -15.04 -8.29
CA LYS A 188 3.48 -14.77 -9.40
C LYS A 188 4.95 -14.87 -9.00
N LYS A 189 5.27 -14.59 -7.74
CA LYS A 189 6.64 -14.48 -7.23
C LYS A 189 7.08 -15.68 -6.41
N ARG A 190 6.16 -16.51 -5.91
CA ARG A 190 6.49 -17.81 -5.33
C ARG A 190 7.06 -18.73 -6.40
N LEU A 191 8.17 -19.40 -6.10
CA LEU A 191 8.73 -20.44 -6.96
C LEU A 191 7.82 -21.69 -6.89
N PRO A 192 7.19 -22.13 -8.01
CA PRO A 192 6.25 -23.27 -8.00
C PRO A 192 6.90 -24.60 -7.57
N SER A 193 8.21 -24.74 -7.74
CA SER A 193 9.00 -25.94 -7.43
C SER A 193 9.50 -26.03 -5.98
N GLN A 194 9.28 -25.00 -5.15
CA GLN A 194 9.86 -24.91 -3.80
C GLN A 194 8.83 -25.08 -2.66
N ILE A 195 7.61 -25.50 -3.01
CA ILE A 195 6.57 -25.89 -2.04
C ILE A 195 6.56 -27.42 -1.96
N THR A 196 7.54 -28.02 -1.28
CA THR A 196 7.53 -29.48 -1.06
C THR A 196 8.11 -29.95 0.28
N ASN A 197 8.69 -29.08 1.12
CA ASN A 197 9.32 -29.55 2.35
C ASN A 197 8.76 -28.88 3.62
N GLU A 198 7.92 -29.61 4.34
CA GLU A 198 7.37 -29.23 5.64
C GLU A 198 8.44 -29.03 6.72
N GLU A 199 9.59 -29.71 6.63
CA GLU A 199 10.69 -29.57 7.60
C GLU A 199 11.28 -28.16 7.62
N THR A 200 11.36 -27.49 6.47
CA THR A 200 11.95 -26.15 6.38
C THR A 200 11.03 -25.07 6.98
N LEU A 201 9.71 -25.29 7.02
CA LEU A 201 8.76 -24.37 7.67
C LEU A 201 8.91 -24.38 9.20
N SER A 202 9.24 -25.55 9.76
CA SER A 202 9.55 -25.72 11.19
C SER A 202 10.86 -25.02 11.59
N TYR A 203 11.90 -25.10 10.74
CA TYR A 203 13.21 -24.46 10.98
C TYR A 203 13.13 -22.93 11.17
N TRP A 204 12.17 -22.25 10.52
CA TRP A 204 11.98 -20.79 10.63
C TRP A 204 10.97 -20.36 11.70
N GLY A 205 10.51 -21.27 12.56
CA GLY A 205 9.69 -20.94 13.73
C GLY A 205 8.21 -20.72 13.46
N PHE A 206 7.70 -21.13 12.29
CA PHE A 206 6.27 -21.17 12.01
C PHE A 206 5.70 -22.51 12.48
N THR A 207 5.33 -22.59 13.76
CA THR A 207 4.53 -23.73 14.24
C THR A 207 3.06 -23.48 13.92
N ARG A 208 2.41 -24.47 13.32
CA ARG A 208 0.94 -24.51 13.14
C ARG A 208 0.25 -24.10 14.45
N PRO A 209 -0.84 -23.30 14.42
CA PRO A 209 -1.67 -23.09 15.60
C PRO A 209 -2.12 -24.46 16.12
N LYS A 210 -1.96 -24.69 17.43
CA LYS A 210 -2.49 -25.90 18.05
C LYS A 210 -4.02 -25.86 17.99
N GLU A 211 -4.61 -26.95 17.50
CA GLU A 211 -6.05 -27.21 17.51
C GLU A 211 -6.61 -27.22 18.94
#